data_AF-A0A832GXF4-F1
#
_entry.id   AF-A0A832GXF4-F1
#
_cell.length_a   1.000
_cell.length_b   1.000
_cell.length_c   1.000
_cell.angle_alpha   90.00
_cell.angle_beta   90.00
_cell.angle_gamma   90.00
#
_symmetry.space_group_name_H-M   'P 1'
#
loop_
_entity.id
_entity.type
_entity.pdbx_description
1 polymer ?
#
loop_
_entity_poly.entity_id
_entity_poly.type
_entity_poly.pdbx_seq_one_letter_code
_entity_poly.pdbx_strand_id
1 'polypeptide(L)'
;GKALYIDTEGTFRPERIVSMARYRGLDPEKALENVLVVEAPTQAELVEAVLALERLEVQLAVVDSISYPFAFPRSVGEARRAWGRVAAVLKRLALWGGVAVVASAERSGRVVGDPYASMWVDRRVKLEPLGGGLVEARLALPWSPRRCRLRIAEGGVLPAD
;
A
#
# COMPACT_ATOMS: atom_id res chain seq x y z
N GLY A 1 -5.77 16.56 -1.73
CA GLY A 1 -5.81 16.10 -3.12
C GLY A 1 -6.36 14.70 -3.18
N LYS A 2 -6.40 14.10 -4.37
CA LYS A 2 -6.97 12.77 -4.62
C LYS A 2 -5.97 11.65 -4.30
N ALA A 3 -6.49 10.46 -4.05
CA ALA A 3 -5.73 9.23 -3.91
C ALA A 3 -6.12 8.24 -5.00
N LEU A 4 -5.15 7.50 -5.53
CA LEU A 4 -5.39 6.28 -6.33
C LEU A 4 -5.21 5.06 -5.43
N TYR A 5 -6.21 4.19 -5.36
CA TYR A 5 -6.17 2.89 -4.72
C TYR A 5 -6.15 1.81 -5.81
N ILE A 6 -5.04 1.10 -5.92
CA ILE A 6 -4.86 -0.03 -6.82
C ILE A 6 -5.13 -1.30 -6.00
N ASP A 7 -6.28 -1.90 -6.21
CA ASP A 7 -6.72 -3.12 -5.53
C ASP A 7 -6.41 -4.33 -6.41
N THR A 8 -5.49 -5.18 -5.97
CA THR A 8 -5.11 -6.37 -6.73
C THR A 8 -5.91 -7.61 -6.33
N GLU A 9 -6.67 -7.54 -5.23
CA GLU A 9 -7.33 -8.70 -4.60
C GLU A 9 -8.86 -8.53 -4.44
N GLY A 10 -9.41 -7.37 -4.76
CA GLY A 10 -10.84 -7.06 -4.61
C GLY A 10 -11.25 -6.85 -3.15
N THR A 11 -10.33 -6.42 -2.30
CA THR A 11 -10.52 -6.28 -0.84
C THR A 11 -10.90 -4.86 -0.43
N PHE A 12 -10.90 -3.89 -1.35
CA PHE A 12 -11.32 -2.52 -1.06
C PHE A 12 -12.79 -2.47 -0.63
N ARG A 13 -13.07 -1.64 0.38
CA ARG A 13 -14.40 -1.48 1.00
C ARG A 13 -14.72 0.00 1.16
N PRO A 14 -15.51 0.61 0.26
CA PRO A 14 -15.83 2.05 0.30
C PRO A 14 -16.43 2.50 1.65
N GLU A 15 -17.22 1.65 2.29
CA GLU A 15 -17.83 1.90 3.59
C GLU A 15 -16.79 2.18 4.68
N ARG A 16 -15.57 1.63 4.56
CA ARG A 16 -14.47 1.94 5.49
C ARG A 16 -14.00 3.40 5.35
N ILE A 17 -13.97 3.94 4.13
CA ILE A 17 -13.65 5.36 3.90
C ILE A 17 -14.73 6.24 4.54
N VAL A 18 -16.00 5.88 4.39
CA VAL A 18 -17.14 6.59 4.99
C VAL A 18 -17.04 6.62 6.52
N SER A 19 -16.81 5.47 7.17
CA SER A 19 -16.64 5.40 8.63
C SER A 19 -15.47 6.24 9.11
N MET A 20 -14.31 6.17 8.42
CA MET A 20 -13.13 6.96 8.77
C MET A 20 -13.36 8.47 8.56
N ALA A 21 -14.05 8.87 7.49
CA ALA A 21 -14.39 10.26 7.21
C ALA A 21 -15.30 10.84 8.29
N ARG A 22 -16.39 10.13 8.64
CA ARG A 22 -17.31 10.53 9.72
C ARG A 22 -16.60 10.69 11.06
N TYR A 23 -15.77 9.73 11.42
CA TYR A 23 -14.99 9.78 12.66
C TYR A 23 -14.07 11.01 12.72
N ARG A 24 -13.51 11.43 11.59
CA ARG A 24 -12.64 12.61 11.48
C ARG A 24 -13.39 13.93 11.26
N GLY A 25 -14.72 13.94 11.27
CA GLY A 25 -15.53 15.13 11.01
C GLY A 25 -15.44 15.63 9.56
N LEU A 26 -15.11 14.75 8.62
CA LEU A 26 -15.08 15.05 7.19
C LEU A 26 -16.39 14.65 6.53
N ASP A 27 -16.71 15.34 5.43
CA ASP A 27 -17.81 14.98 4.53
C ASP A 27 -17.52 13.62 3.85
N PRO A 28 -18.35 12.58 4.09
CA PRO A 28 -18.06 11.25 3.56
C PRO A 28 -18.20 11.12 2.05
N GLU A 29 -19.10 11.88 1.43
CA GLU A 29 -19.30 11.87 -0.02
C GLU A 29 -18.08 12.47 -0.71
N LYS A 30 -17.64 13.63 -0.24
CA LYS A 30 -16.40 14.26 -0.73
C LYS A 30 -15.17 13.40 -0.46
N ALA A 31 -15.12 12.69 0.67
CA ALA A 31 -14.01 11.78 0.96
C ALA A 31 -13.96 10.64 -0.05
N LEU A 32 -15.10 10.03 -0.39
CA LEU A 32 -15.20 8.98 -1.41
C LEU A 32 -14.86 9.48 -2.81
N GLU A 33 -15.37 10.64 -3.22
CA GLU A 33 -15.08 11.25 -4.53
C GLU A 33 -13.58 11.50 -4.76
N ASN A 34 -12.81 11.68 -3.68
CA ASN A 34 -11.37 11.88 -3.74
C ASN A 34 -10.55 10.58 -3.78
N VAL A 35 -11.19 9.41 -3.75
CA VAL A 35 -10.52 8.10 -3.86
C VAL A 35 -10.88 7.47 -5.20
N LEU A 36 -9.92 7.47 -6.12
CA LEU A 36 -10.01 6.72 -7.37
C LEU A 36 -9.62 5.27 -7.08
N VAL A 37 -10.44 4.31 -7.50
CA VAL A 37 -10.17 2.88 -7.30
C VAL A 37 -10.02 2.20 -8.65
N VAL A 38 -9.00 1.35 -8.78
CA VAL A 38 -8.79 0.51 -9.96
C VAL A 38 -8.44 -0.89 -9.50
N GLU A 39 -9.08 -1.89 -10.11
CA GLU A 39 -8.74 -3.29 -9.91
C GLU A 39 -7.60 -3.68 -10.85
N ALA A 40 -6.58 -4.38 -10.33
CA ALA A 40 -5.40 -4.78 -11.09
C ALA A 40 -4.88 -6.16 -10.66
N PRO A 41 -5.63 -7.25 -10.90
CA PRO A 41 -5.26 -8.59 -10.42
C PRO A 41 -4.04 -9.18 -11.14
N THR A 42 -3.72 -8.74 -12.36
CA THR A 42 -2.57 -9.24 -13.13
C THR A 42 -1.38 -8.28 -13.15
N GLN A 43 -0.20 -8.78 -13.52
CA GLN A 43 1.01 -7.94 -13.63
C GLN A 43 0.87 -6.86 -14.70
N ALA A 44 0.18 -7.15 -15.79
CA ALA A 44 -0.03 -6.20 -16.87
C ALA A 44 -0.93 -5.05 -16.39
N GLU A 45 -2.06 -5.37 -15.77
CA GLU A 45 -2.98 -4.36 -15.23
C GLU A 45 -2.33 -3.53 -14.13
N LEU A 46 -1.51 -4.13 -13.24
CA LEU A 46 -0.77 -3.37 -12.24
C LEU A 46 0.20 -2.39 -12.88
N VAL A 47 0.93 -2.81 -13.92
CA VAL A 47 1.83 -1.91 -14.65
C VAL A 47 1.06 -0.77 -15.31
N GLU A 48 -0.06 -1.07 -15.95
CA GLU A 48 -0.91 -0.05 -16.58
C GLU A 48 -1.45 0.96 -15.56
N ALA A 49 -1.96 0.49 -14.42
CA ALA A 49 -2.45 1.34 -13.34
C ALA A 49 -1.34 2.24 -12.75
N VAL A 50 -0.13 1.69 -12.60
CA VAL A 50 1.03 2.46 -12.12
C VAL A 50 1.46 3.50 -13.16
N LEU A 51 1.45 3.19 -14.45
CA LEU A 51 1.80 4.15 -15.50
C LEU A 51 0.74 5.26 -15.64
N ALA A 52 -0.53 4.96 -15.37
CA ALA A 52 -1.60 5.95 -15.37
C ALA A 52 -1.38 7.07 -14.34
N LEU A 53 -0.62 6.82 -13.25
CA LEU A 53 -0.28 7.83 -12.25
C LEU A 53 0.39 9.07 -12.83
N GLU A 54 1.18 8.95 -13.91
CA GLU A 54 1.82 10.11 -14.56
C GLU A 54 0.80 11.10 -15.16
N ARG A 55 -0.44 10.65 -15.38
CA ARG A 55 -1.51 11.42 -16.03
C ARG A 55 -2.63 11.82 -15.06
N LEU A 56 -2.58 11.34 -13.82
CA LEU A 56 -3.61 11.57 -12.82
C LEU A 56 -3.13 12.62 -11.81
N GLU A 57 -4.02 13.55 -11.46
CA GLU A 57 -3.76 14.55 -10.42
C GLU A 57 -4.01 13.96 -9.02
N VAL A 58 -3.15 13.01 -8.62
CA VAL A 58 -3.20 12.38 -7.30
C VAL A 58 -1.98 12.72 -6.47
N GLN A 59 -2.15 12.77 -5.15
CA GLN A 59 -1.07 13.04 -4.19
C GLN A 59 -0.65 11.78 -3.42
N LEU A 60 -1.44 10.70 -3.53
CA LEU A 60 -1.21 9.42 -2.87
C LEU A 60 -1.57 8.28 -3.84
N ALA A 61 -0.71 7.29 -3.93
CA ALA A 61 -0.98 6.01 -4.56
C ALA A 61 -0.85 4.89 -3.51
N VAL A 62 -1.88 4.07 -3.39
CA VAL A 62 -1.92 2.88 -2.53
C VAL A 62 -1.98 1.64 -3.41
N VAL A 63 -1.09 0.67 -3.20
CA VAL A 63 -1.10 -0.62 -3.90
C VAL A 63 -1.36 -1.73 -2.88
N ASP A 64 -2.52 -2.38 -2.98
CA ASP A 64 -2.97 -3.42 -2.05
C ASP A 64 -3.36 -4.70 -2.80
N SER A 65 -2.52 -5.73 -2.87
CA SER A 65 -1.12 -5.83 -2.45
C SER A 65 -0.18 -5.91 -3.65
N ILE A 66 1.00 -5.30 -3.55
CA ILE A 66 2.00 -5.35 -4.64
C ILE A 66 2.52 -6.78 -4.89
N SER A 67 2.24 -7.72 -3.99
CA SER A 67 2.71 -9.10 -4.07
C SER A 67 1.79 -10.03 -4.84
N TYR A 68 0.48 -9.77 -4.85
CA TYR A 68 -0.50 -10.69 -5.40
C TYR A 68 -0.30 -10.97 -6.90
N PRO A 69 -0.13 -9.96 -7.78
CA PRO A 69 0.10 -10.20 -9.20
C PRO A 69 1.36 -11.01 -9.53
N PHE A 70 2.29 -11.10 -8.58
CA PHE A 70 3.56 -11.84 -8.73
C PHE A 70 3.58 -13.17 -7.96
N ALA A 71 2.44 -13.63 -7.44
CA ALA A 71 2.38 -14.81 -6.57
C ALA A 71 2.75 -16.12 -7.28
N PHE A 72 2.56 -16.21 -8.60
CA PHE A 72 2.77 -17.43 -9.39
C PHE A 72 3.71 -17.20 -10.58
N PRO A 73 5.00 -16.88 -10.34
CA PRO A 73 5.96 -16.65 -11.41
C PRO A 73 6.41 -17.99 -12.00
N ARG A 74 6.81 -18.01 -13.28
CA ARG A 74 7.40 -19.23 -13.90
C ARG A 74 8.80 -19.51 -13.37
N SER A 75 9.48 -18.49 -12.83
CA SER A 75 10.79 -18.63 -12.19
C SER A 75 11.06 -17.52 -11.18
N VAL A 76 11.99 -17.76 -10.25
CA VAL A 76 12.48 -16.74 -9.31
C VAL A 76 13.07 -15.53 -10.04
N GLY A 77 13.78 -15.74 -11.15
CA GLY A 77 14.38 -14.67 -11.94
C GLY A 77 13.34 -13.79 -12.64
N GLU A 78 12.25 -14.37 -13.13
CA GLU A 78 11.12 -13.62 -13.68
C GLU A 78 10.45 -12.77 -12.59
N ALA A 79 10.15 -13.38 -11.44
CA ALA A 79 9.56 -12.68 -10.29
C ALA A 79 10.40 -11.45 -9.90
N ARG A 80 11.72 -11.63 -9.77
CA ARG A 80 12.67 -10.56 -9.43
C ARG A 80 12.65 -9.42 -10.44
N ARG A 81 12.70 -9.73 -11.75
CA ARG A 81 12.68 -8.70 -12.80
C ARG A 81 11.37 -7.95 -12.85
N ALA A 82 10.25 -8.66 -12.77
CA ALA A 82 8.93 -8.06 -12.84
C ALA A 82 8.69 -7.13 -11.64
N TRP A 83 8.99 -7.63 -10.45
CA TRP A 83 8.84 -6.89 -9.19
C TRP A 83 9.79 -5.68 -9.13
N GLY A 84 11.06 -5.83 -9.53
CA GLY A 84 12.03 -4.74 -9.58
C GLY A 84 11.65 -3.62 -10.55
N ARG A 85 11.04 -3.93 -11.71
CA ARG A 85 10.56 -2.92 -12.66
C ARG A 85 9.42 -2.09 -12.06
N VAL A 86 8.41 -2.73 -11.49
CA VAL A 86 7.27 -2.02 -10.87
C VAL A 86 7.76 -1.16 -9.70
N ALA A 87 8.61 -1.72 -8.83
CA ALA A 87 9.17 -0.97 -7.71
C ALA A 87 10.00 0.26 -8.17
N ALA A 88 10.79 0.12 -9.25
CA ALA A 88 11.56 1.24 -9.80
C ALA A 88 10.65 2.34 -10.38
N VAL A 89 9.56 1.99 -11.08
CA VAL A 89 8.60 2.98 -11.60
C VAL A 89 7.90 3.70 -10.45
N LEU A 90 7.40 2.96 -9.45
CA LEU A 90 6.80 3.55 -8.25
C LEU A 90 7.77 4.48 -7.52
N LYS A 91 9.04 4.10 -7.39
CA LYS A 91 10.09 4.93 -6.79
C LYS A 91 10.36 6.19 -7.59
N ARG A 92 10.37 6.10 -8.92
CA ARG A 92 10.51 7.26 -9.82
C ARG A 92 9.33 8.22 -9.65
N LEU A 93 8.11 7.72 -9.60
CA LEU A 93 6.91 8.53 -9.36
C LEU A 93 6.95 9.20 -7.98
N ALA A 94 7.42 8.50 -6.96
CA ALA A 94 7.53 9.06 -5.62
C ALA A 94 8.57 10.19 -5.51
N LEU A 95 9.72 10.02 -6.17
CA LEU A 95 10.80 11.00 -6.13
C LEU A 95 10.54 12.21 -7.03
N TRP A 96 10.03 11.99 -8.24
CA TRP A 96 9.97 13.02 -9.27
C TRP A 96 8.55 13.49 -9.57
N GLY A 97 7.55 12.63 -9.36
CA GLY A 97 6.14 12.97 -9.57
C GLY A 97 5.47 13.63 -8.36
N GLY A 98 6.15 13.69 -7.20
CA GLY A 98 5.59 14.28 -5.98
C GLY A 98 4.42 13.50 -5.38
N VAL A 99 4.26 12.23 -5.74
CA VAL A 99 3.18 11.35 -5.26
C VAL A 99 3.69 10.51 -4.09
N ALA A 100 3.01 10.50 -2.95
CA ALA A 100 3.31 9.54 -1.90
C ALA A 100 2.89 8.14 -2.36
N VAL A 101 3.77 7.14 -2.25
CA VAL A 101 3.45 5.74 -2.62
C VAL A 101 3.47 4.87 -1.37
N VAL A 102 2.40 4.11 -1.15
CA VAL A 102 2.28 3.11 -0.10
C VAL A 102 1.90 1.78 -0.75
N ALA A 103 2.61 0.70 -0.39
CA ALA A 103 2.31 -0.63 -0.91
C ALA A 103 2.31 -1.65 0.23
N SER A 104 1.29 -2.49 0.29
CA SER A 104 1.28 -3.68 1.14
C SER A 104 1.99 -4.82 0.40
N ALA A 105 2.72 -5.66 1.14
CA ALA A 105 3.46 -6.79 0.59
C ALA A 105 3.29 -7.99 1.51
N GLU A 106 2.17 -8.68 1.38
CA GLU A 106 1.88 -9.92 2.09
C GLU A 106 1.35 -10.99 1.15
N ARG A 107 1.57 -12.25 1.53
CA ARG A 107 1.00 -13.41 0.84
C ARG A 107 0.58 -14.43 1.88
N SER A 108 -0.71 -14.76 1.91
CA SER A 108 -1.27 -15.75 2.84
C SER A 108 -0.88 -15.49 4.31
N GLY A 109 -0.97 -14.22 4.74
CA GLY A 109 -0.63 -13.79 6.10
C GLY A 109 0.87 -13.77 6.42
N ARG A 110 1.74 -13.95 5.42
CA ARG A 110 3.20 -13.84 5.57
C ARG A 110 3.70 -12.60 4.84
N VAL A 111 4.53 -11.82 5.51
CA VAL A 111 5.25 -10.70 4.88
C VAL A 111 6.16 -11.26 3.78
N VAL A 112 6.06 -10.68 2.58
CA VAL A 112 6.89 -11.04 1.42
C VAL A 112 7.67 -9.83 0.92
N GLY A 113 8.57 -10.05 -0.05
CA GLY A 113 9.49 -9.01 -0.54
C GLY A 113 10.85 -9.04 0.15
N ASP A 114 11.50 -10.22 0.10
CA ASP A 114 12.96 -10.48 0.07
C ASP A 114 13.84 -9.21 -0.17
N PRO A 115 15.06 -9.08 0.42
CA PRO A 115 15.95 -7.90 0.41
C PRO A 115 15.99 -7.01 -0.85
N TYR A 116 15.67 -7.50 -2.03
CA TYR A 116 15.56 -6.66 -3.23
C TYR A 116 14.51 -5.54 -3.09
N ALA A 117 13.45 -5.76 -2.32
CA ALA A 117 12.48 -4.73 -1.96
C ALA A 117 13.07 -3.57 -1.19
N SER A 118 14.03 -3.83 -0.32
CA SER A 118 14.64 -2.77 0.47
C SER A 118 15.49 -1.80 -0.34
N MET A 119 15.89 -2.14 -1.58
CA MET A 119 16.62 -1.20 -2.43
C MET A 119 15.75 -0.08 -3.01
N TRP A 120 14.44 -0.29 -3.11
CA TRP A 120 13.51 0.61 -3.80
C TRP A 120 12.54 1.33 -2.87
N VAL A 121 12.60 1.03 -1.58
CA VAL A 121 11.65 1.53 -0.57
C VAL A 121 12.37 2.41 0.43
N ASP A 122 11.86 3.62 0.65
CA ASP A 122 12.43 4.58 1.61
C ASP A 122 12.22 4.16 3.07
N ARG A 123 11.05 3.60 3.37
CA ARG A 123 10.66 3.17 4.71
C ARG A 123 9.88 1.87 4.65
N ARG A 124 10.30 0.90 5.44
CA ARG A 124 9.59 -0.38 5.61
C ARG A 124 9.01 -0.42 7.01
N VAL A 125 7.70 -0.62 7.12
CA VAL A 125 7.02 -0.78 8.40
C VAL A 125 6.53 -2.21 8.47
N LYS A 126 6.98 -2.95 9.49
CA LYS A 126 6.47 -4.28 9.80
C LYS A 126 5.31 -4.12 10.79
N LEU A 127 4.16 -4.67 10.45
CA LEU A 127 2.97 -4.69 11.30
C LEU A 127 2.85 -6.08 11.94
N GLU A 128 2.74 -6.13 13.26
CA GLU A 128 2.58 -7.36 14.02
C GLU A 128 1.29 -7.29 14.84
N PRO A 129 0.26 -8.12 14.54
CA PRO A 129 -0.96 -8.17 15.34
C PRO A 129 -0.66 -8.63 16.77
N LEU A 130 -1.21 -7.91 17.76
CA LEU A 130 -1.12 -8.27 19.19
C LEU A 130 -2.45 -8.85 19.72
N GLY A 131 -3.50 -8.89 18.91
CA GLY A 131 -4.85 -9.30 19.30
C GLY A 131 -5.72 -8.13 19.77
N GLY A 132 -7.05 -8.32 19.79
CA GLY A 132 -7.99 -7.31 20.25
C GLY A 132 -7.96 -6.00 19.45
N GLY A 133 -7.61 -6.05 18.16
CA GLY A 133 -7.44 -4.88 17.30
C GLY A 133 -6.14 -4.09 17.52
N LEU A 134 -5.26 -4.53 18.44
CA LEU A 134 -3.95 -3.93 18.64
C LEU A 134 -2.93 -4.45 17.63
N VAL A 135 -2.08 -3.55 17.14
CA VAL A 135 -1.01 -3.82 16.19
C VAL A 135 0.25 -3.09 16.66
N GLU A 136 1.38 -3.78 16.70
CA GLU A 136 2.69 -3.12 16.85
C GLU A 136 3.26 -2.82 15.46
N ALA A 137 3.61 -1.56 15.22
CA ALA A 137 4.29 -1.12 14.02
C ALA A 137 5.77 -0.89 14.33
N ARG A 138 6.66 -1.58 13.62
CA ARG A 138 8.11 -1.45 13.75
C ARG A 138 8.74 -0.95 12.46
N LEU A 139 9.62 0.04 12.55
CA LEU A 139 10.42 0.46 11.40
C LEU A 139 11.49 -0.60 11.13
N ALA A 140 11.38 -1.31 10.01
CA ALA A 140 12.26 -2.40 9.62
C ALA A 140 13.57 -1.90 8.99
N LEU A 141 14.35 -1.15 9.78
CA LEU A 141 15.75 -0.82 9.50
C LEU A 141 16.64 -1.58 10.48
N PRO A 142 17.81 -2.13 10.06
CA PRO A 142 18.62 -3.03 10.89
C PRO A 142 18.99 -2.47 12.28
N TRP A 143 19.06 -1.15 12.43
CA TRP A 143 19.51 -0.44 13.62
C TRP A 143 18.42 0.42 14.29
N SER A 144 17.18 0.43 13.77
CA SER A 144 16.14 1.30 14.30
C SER A 144 15.34 0.61 15.40
N PRO A 145 15.40 1.09 16.66
CA PRO A 145 14.52 0.59 17.72
C PRO A 145 13.10 1.20 17.64
N ARG A 146 12.82 2.04 16.64
CA ARG A 146 11.55 2.78 16.56
C ARG A 146 10.37 1.83 16.33
N ARG A 147 9.46 1.86 17.30
CA ARG A 147 8.19 1.16 17.28
C ARG A 147 7.10 2.04 17.87
N CYS A 148 5.86 1.80 17.46
CA CYS A 148 4.68 2.33 18.12
C CYS A 148 3.57 1.27 18.14
N ARG A 149 2.59 1.47 19.01
CA ARG A 149 1.39 0.65 19.03
C ARG A 149 0.24 1.44 18.41
N LEU A 150 -0.57 0.72 17.65
CA LEU A 150 -1.72 1.22 16.93
C LEU A 150 -2.92 0.35 17.29
N ARG A 151 -4.11 0.94 17.19
CA ARG A 151 -5.39 0.25 17.33
C ARG A 151 -6.16 0.39 16.02
N ILE A 152 -6.56 -0.74 15.45
CA ILE A 152 -7.51 -0.79 14.34
C ILE A 152 -8.92 -0.68 14.95
N ALA A 153 -9.63 0.37 14.58
CA ALA A 153 -10.98 0.67 15.05
C ALA A 153 -11.89 1.04 13.88
N GLU A 154 -13.16 1.33 14.18
CA GLU A 154 -14.13 1.84 13.20
C GLU A 154 -13.66 3.15 12.55
N GLY A 155 -13.12 4.07 13.36
CA GLY A 155 -12.53 5.33 12.91
C GLY A 155 -11.20 5.20 12.15
N GLY A 156 -10.75 3.98 11.86
CA GLY A 156 -9.50 3.69 11.14
C GLY A 156 -8.37 3.26 12.07
N VAL A 157 -7.14 3.72 11.77
CA VAL A 157 -5.94 3.41 12.55
C VAL A 157 -5.68 4.55 13.55
N LEU A 158 -5.68 4.22 14.83
CA LEU A 158 -5.53 5.16 15.94
C LEU A 158 -4.28 4.84 16.76
N PRO A 159 -3.68 5.81 17.47
CA PRO A 159 -2.67 5.52 18.48
C PRO A 159 -3.23 4.56 19.54
N ALA A 160 -2.41 3.59 19.98
CA ALA A 160 -2.68 2.80 21.16
C ALA A 160 -1.63 3.14 22.20
N ASP A 161 -2.06 3.84 23.24
CA ASP A 161 -1.25 4.26 24.39
C ASP A 161 -0.61 3.05 25.11
#